data_AF-A0A0Q1E088-F1
#
_entry.id   AF-A0A0Q1E088-F1
#
_cell.length_a   1.000
_cell.length_b   1.000
_cell.length_c   1.000
_cell.angle_alpha   90.00
_cell.angle_beta   90.00
_cell.angle_gamma   90.00
#
_symmetry.space_group_name_H-M   'P 1'
#
loop_
_entity.id
_entity.type
_entity.pdbx_description
1 polymer ?
#
loop_
_entity_poly.entity_id
_entity_poly.type
_entity_poly.pdbx_seq_one_letter_code
_entity_poly.pdbx_strand_id
1 'polypeptide(L)' 'MTRPTREQRLATDQAIRDADHRRLQARVLDAADRLDPADQSLSAQQIRATAADIISAPDVADQREAVWGAQ' A
#
# COMPACT_ATOMS: atom_id res chain seq x y z
N MET A 1 29.54 18.45 5.19
CA MET A 1 28.38 17.53 5.08
C MET A 1 27.41 17.85 6.21
N THR A 2 26.26 18.42 5.89
CA THR A 2 25.23 18.79 6.88
C THR A 2 24.50 17.53 7.32
N ARG A 3 24.42 17.27 8.65
CA ARG A 3 23.60 16.16 9.17
C ARG A 3 22.11 16.48 8.98
N PRO A 4 21.30 15.50 8.56
CA PRO A 4 19.87 15.71 8.40
C PRO A 4 19.21 16.03 9.74
N THR A 5 18.22 16.93 9.71
CA THR A 5 17.40 17.27 10.87
C THR A 5 16.51 16.07 11.27
N ARG A 6 15.94 16.13 12.47
CA ARG A 6 14.99 15.08 12.92
C ARG A 6 13.81 14.94 11.97
N GLU A 7 13.27 16.04 11.48
CA GLU A 7 12.15 16.06 10.55
C GLU A 7 12.49 15.42 9.20
N GLN A 8 13.68 15.73 8.66
CA GLN A 8 14.16 15.10 7.43
C GLN A 8 14.30 13.58 7.55
N ARG A 9 14.78 13.10 8.71
CA ARG A 9 14.84 11.65 8.98
C ARG A 9 13.46 11.02 9.02
N LEU A 10 12.50 11.63 9.74
CA LEU A 10 11.13 11.12 9.82
C LEU A 10 10.44 11.10 8.45
N ALA A 11 10.62 12.14 7.63
CA ALA A 11 10.09 12.20 6.28
C ALA A 11 10.70 11.10 5.39
N THR A 12 12.00 10.83 5.55
CA THR A 12 12.70 9.77 4.81
C THR A 12 12.21 8.38 5.23
N ASP A 13 12.09 8.12 6.53
CA ASP A 13 11.56 6.87 7.06
C ASP A 13 10.13 6.63 6.60
N GLN A 14 9.30 7.69 6.54
CA GLN A 14 7.95 7.60 6.03
C GLN A 14 7.93 7.27 4.54
N ALA A 15 8.75 7.94 3.72
CA ALA A 15 8.84 7.67 2.29
C ALA A 15 9.29 6.23 1.99
N ILE A 16 10.20 5.68 2.80
CA ILE A 16 10.63 4.28 2.70
C ILE A 16 9.46 3.34 2.99
N ARG A 17 8.74 3.57 4.11
CA ARG A 17 7.56 2.75 4.46
C ARG A 17 6.48 2.81 3.38
N ASP A 18 6.20 4.00 2.84
CA ASP A 18 5.20 4.17 1.79
C ASP A 18 5.63 3.43 0.51
N ALA A 19 6.92 3.47 0.15
CA ALA A 19 7.45 2.74 -1.00
C ALA A 19 7.36 1.22 -0.81
N ASP A 20 7.70 0.70 0.38
CA ASP A 20 7.57 -0.73 0.69
C ASP A 20 6.11 -1.18 0.71
N HIS A 21 5.21 -0.35 1.23
CA HIS A 21 3.77 -0.61 1.21
C HIS A 21 3.24 -0.72 -0.23
N ARG A 22 3.60 0.23 -1.12
CA ARG A 22 3.22 0.17 -2.53
C ARG A 22 3.79 -1.06 -3.24
N ARG A 23 5.04 -1.44 -2.94
CA ARG A 23 5.65 -2.67 -3.49
C ARG A 23 4.91 -3.93 -3.04
N LEU A 24 4.48 -3.99 -1.79
CA LEU A 24 3.69 -5.11 -1.28
C LEU A 24 2.34 -5.18 -1.99
N GLN A 25 1.62 -4.06 -2.11
CA GLN A 25 0.35 -3.99 -2.83
C GLN A 25 0.49 -4.48 -4.28
N ALA A 26 1.51 -4.01 -5.00
CA ALA A 26 1.77 -4.46 -6.36
C ALA A 26 2.00 -5.97 -6.48
N ARG A 27 2.68 -6.59 -5.50
CA ARG A 27 2.87 -8.05 -5.46
C ARG A 27 1.57 -8.80 -5.23
N VAL A 28 0.69 -8.29 -4.38
CA VAL A 28 -0.63 -8.91 -4.13
C VAL A 28 -1.49 -8.86 -5.38
N LEU A 29 -1.50 -7.71 -6.08
CA LEU A 29 -2.24 -7.56 -7.33
C LEU A 29 -1.69 -8.49 -8.43
N ASP A 30 -0.36 -8.57 -8.59
CA ASP A 30 0.28 -9.49 -9.53
C ASP A 30 -0.03 -10.97 -9.20
N ALA A 31 -0.03 -11.33 -7.91
CA ALA A 31 -0.42 -12.67 -7.48
C ALA A 31 -1.90 -12.95 -7.80
N ALA A 32 -2.79 -11.98 -7.58
CA ALA A 32 -4.21 -12.13 -7.88
C ALA A 32 -4.49 -12.28 -9.39
N ASP A 33 -3.75 -11.57 -10.24
CA ASP A 33 -3.86 -11.67 -11.71
C ASP A 33 -3.44 -13.06 -12.24
N ARG A 34 -2.44 -13.67 -11.59
CA ARG A 34 -1.93 -15.00 -11.96
C ARG A 34 -2.71 -16.17 -11.36
N LEU A 35 -3.66 -15.92 -10.46
CA LEU A 35 -4.46 -16.99 -9.87
C LEU A 35 -5.37 -17.62 -10.90
N ASP A 36 -5.36 -18.96 -10.95
CA ASP A 36 -6.34 -19.70 -11.74
C ASP A 36 -7.76 -19.38 -11.26
N PRO A 37 -8.70 -18.99 -12.13
CA PRO A 37 -10.04 -18.57 -11.71
C PRO A 37 -10.88 -19.72 -11.14
N ALA A 38 -10.55 -20.97 -11.43
CA ALA A 38 -11.21 -22.15 -10.86
C ALA A 38 -10.61 -22.58 -9.50
N ASP A 39 -9.45 -22.03 -9.11
CA ASP A 39 -8.89 -22.25 -7.78
C ASP A 39 -9.76 -21.58 -6.71
N GLN A 40 -10.44 -22.43 -5.93
CA GLN A 40 -11.31 -22.04 -4.81
C GLN A 40 -10.66 -22.25 -3.45
N SER A 41 -9.35 -22.51 -3.38
CA SER A 41 -8.64 -22.63 -2.12
C SER A 41 -8.79 -21.37 -1.27
N LEU A 42 -8.74 -21.53 0.06
CA LEU A 42 -8.83 -20.41 0.99
C LEU A 42 -7.76 -19.35 0.72
N SER A 43 -6.55 -19.78 0.32
CA SER A 43 -5.45 -18.89 -0.05
C SER A 43 -5.80 -18.02 -1.27
N ALA A 44 -6.31 -18.64 -2.35
CA ALA A 44 -6.73 -17.91 -3.54
C ALA A 44 -7.85 -16.91 -3.22
N GLN A 45 -8.82 -17.29 -2.38
CA GLN A 45 -9.89 -16.39 -1.94
C GLN A 45 -9.35 -15.19 -1.14
N GLN A 46 -8.41 -15.42 -0.21
CA GLN A 46 -7.80 -14.36 0.59
C GLN A 46 -7.00 -13.37 -0.28
N ILE A 47 -6.24 -13.87 -1.26
CA ILE A 47 -5.47 -13.03 -2.18
C ILE A 47 -6.43 -12.16 -3.02
N ARG A 48 -7.49 -12.76 -3.59
CA ARG A 48 -8.49 -12.00 -4.38
C ARG A 48 -9.21 -10.95 -3.53
N ALA A 49 -9.60 -11.29 -2.30
CA ALA A 49 -10.24 -10.35 -1.38
C ALA A 49 -9.30 -9.18 -1.03
N THR A 50 -8.03 -9.47 -0.76
CA THR A 50 -7.02 -8.44 -0.46
C THR A 50 -6.75 -7.55 -1.68
N ALA A 51 -6.68 -8.12 -2.87
CA ALA A 51 -6.53 -7.37 -4.12
C ALA A 51 -7.73 -6.44 -4.36
N ALA A 52 -8.96 -6.92 -4.12
CA ALA A 52 -10.16 -6.11 -4.24
C ALA A 52 -10.19 -4.94 -3.23
N ASP A 53 -9.73 -5.18 -2.00
CA ASP A 53 -9.58 -4.14 -0.99
C ASP A 53 -8.56 -3.07 -1.42
N ILE A 54 -7.39 -3.49 -1.93
CA ILE A 54 -6.36 -2.57 -2.44
C ILE A 54 -6.89 -1.70 -3.58
N ILE A 55 -7.68 -2.28 -4.51
CA ILE A 55 -8.26 -1.54 -5.65
C ILE A 55 -9.35 -0.56 -5.19
N SER A 56 -10.13 -0.96 -4.19
CA SER A 56 -11.26 -0.16 -3.69
C SER A 56 -10.84 0.87 -2.63
N ALA A 57 -9.65 0.72 -2.05
CA ALA A 57 -9.13 1.63 -1.06
C ALA A 57 -8.83 3.00 -1.72
N PRO A 58 -9.36 4.10 -1.16
CA PRO A 58 -8.92 5.44 -1.55
C PRO A 58 -7.42 5.58 -1.27
N ASP A 59 -6.70 6.31 -2.13
CA ASP A 59 -5.27 6.49 -1.95
C ASP A 59 -5.01 7.10 -0.56
N VAL A 60 -4.14 6.46 0.22
CA VAL A 60 -3.87 6.87 1.60
C VAL A 60 -3.31 8.30 1.66
N ALA A 61 -2.66 8.80 0.60
CA ALA A 61 -2.26 10.19 0.52
C ALA A 61 -3.48 11.13 0.41
N ASP A 62 -4.48 10.75 -0.40
CA ASP A 62 -5.75 11.45 -0.53
C ASP A 62 -6.52 11.48 0.80
N GLN A 63 -6.51 10.36 1.54
CA GLN A 63 -7.11 10.28 2.87
C GLN A 63 -6.38 11.11 3.93
N ARG A 64 -5.04 11.19 3.87
CA ARG A 64 -4.25 12.05 4.77
C ARG A 64 -4.49 13.53 4.51
N GLU A 65 -4.57 13.94 3.26
CA GLU A 65 -4.96 15.31 2.89
C GLU A 65 -6.40 15.62 3.34
N ALA A 66 -7.33 14.67 3.24
CA ALA A 66 -8.69 14.87 3.73
C ALA A 66 -8.78 15.01 5.27
N VAL A 67 -7.94 14.28 6.02
CA VAL A 67 -7.93 14.31 7.49
C VAL A 67 -7.14 15.50 8.06
N TRP A 68 -6.06 15.91 7.38
CA TRP A 68 -5.18 16.99 7.85
C TRP A 68 -5.30 18.32 7.07
N GLY A 69 -5.87 18.33 5.88
CA GLY A 69 -6.11 19.54 5.07
C GLY A 69 -7.42 20.27 5.40
N ALA A 70 -8.23 19.72 6.30
CA ALA A 70 -9.47 20.33 6.78
C ALA A 70 -9.30 21.22 8.04
N GLN A 71 -8.07 21.66 8.34
CA GLN A 71 -7.78 22.57 9.46
C GLN A 71 -7.56 24.02 9.01
#